data_AF-A0A822EYK1-F1
#
_entry.id   AF-A0A822EYK1-F1
#
_cell.length_a   1.000
_cell.length_b   1.000
_cell.length_c   1.000
_cell.angle_alpha   90.00
_cell.angle_beta   90.00
_cell.angle_gamma   90.00
#
_symmetry.space_group_name_H-M   'P 1'
#
loop_
_entity.id
_entity.type
_entity.pdbx_description
1 polymer ?
#
loop_
_entity_poly.entity_id
_entity_poly.type
_entity_poly.pdbx_seq_one_letter_code
_entity_poly.pdbx_strand_id
1 'polypeptide(L)'
;MSTTTEATVFDPCSGCEMPCSIHACYPSEISKDIDQGSMIGSVEKHRRHLCIGQSIPPSQWPNDIKDLKGDYIAELLRVLKEKKDSIGYAVKLSSASVVTTATTTTDIPSHIADWYVFPDQIKIANVNIEQIEQVIQTLFVDDESIIKIKDKTKTIDEQLKADNNLPAFDDNIRCERLHGLWLLVCCHYQRDRRCGVIGPMIVDEIEKYVREVDLIDKVHWLKISHV
;
A
#
# COMPACT_ATOMS: atom_id res chain seq x y z
N MET A 1 42.38 2.48 -14.52
CA MET A 1 41.31 2.74 -15.51
C MET A 1 40.19 1.75 -15.19
N SER A 2 39.20 2.19 -14.42
CA SER A 2 38.06 1.34 -14.04
C SER A 2 36.99 1.46 -15.11
N THR A 3 36.77 0.38 -15.84
CA THR A 3 35.64 0.23 -16.76
C THR A 3 34.39 -0.04 -15.95
N THR A 4 33.56 0.99 -15.77
CA THR A 4 32.16 0.84 -15.38
C THR A 4 31.42 0.13 -16.50
N THR A 5 31.00 -1.11 -16.23
CA THR A 5 30.06 -1.84 -17.09
C THR A 5 28.71 -1.13 -16.99
N GLU A 6 28.33 -0.40 -18.04
CA GLU A 6 26.95 0.06 -18.20
C GLU A 6 26.04 -1.17 -18.24
N ALA A 7 25.16 -1.28 -17.23
CA ALA A 7 24.06 -2.22 -17.30
C ALA A 7 23.17 -1.79 -18.46
N THR A 8 23.20 -2.55 -19.55
CA THR A 8 22.30 -2.36 -20.68
C THR A 8 20.87 -2.46 -20.17
N VAL A 9 20.16 -1.34 -20.16
CA VAL A 9 18.74 -1.28 -19.79
C VAL A 9 17.99 -2.09 -20.83
N PHE A 10 17.52 -3.27 -20.42
CA PHE A 10 16.63 -4.08 -21.24
C PHE A 10 15.32 -3.31 -21.37
N ASP A 11 15.04 -2.78 -22.57
CA ASP A 11 13.76 -2.20 -22.91
C ASP A 11 12.89 -3.30 -23.55
N PRO A 12 11.90 -3.85 -22.82
CA PRO A 12 10.99 -4.86 -23.37
C PRO A 12 10.17 -4.33 -24.57
N CYS A 13 10.11 -3.01 -24.75
CA CYS A 13 9.43 -2.36 -25.86
C CYS A 13 10.35 -2.03 -27.04
N SER A 14 11.64 -2.42 -27.01
CA SER A 14 12.60 -2.08 -28.07
C SER A 14 12.23 -2.63 -29.46
N GLY A 15 11.37 -3.65 -29.51
CA GLY A 15 10.82 -4.24 -30.74
C GLY A 15 9.39 -3.80 -31.09
N CYS A 16 8.79 -2.92 -30.30
CA CYS A 16 7.41 -2.48 -30.50
C CYS A 16 7.33 -1.29 -31.46
N GLU A 17 6.25 -1.22 -32.25
CA GLU A 17 5.86 0.01 -32.93
C GLU A 17 5.50 1.09 -31.88
N MET A 18 5.71 2.37 -32.19
CA MET A 18 5.27 3.48 -31.33
C MET A 18 4.17 4.29 -32.02
N PRO A 19 2.89 4.20 -31.58
CA PRO A 19 2.35 3.35 -30.50
C PRO A 19 2.16 1.88 -30.92
N CYS A 20 2.28 0.95 -29.98
CA CYS A 20 2.11 -0.48 -30.26
C CYS A 20 0.63 -0.92 -30.12
N SER A 21 0.18 -1.87 -30.94
CA SER A 21 -1.16 -2.43 -30.86
C SER A 21 -1.36 -3.47 -29.74
N ILE A 22 -0.26 -3.88 -29.09
CA ILE A 22 -0.23 -4.97 -28.10
C ILE A 22 -0.59 -4.46 -26.69
N HIS A 23 -0.19 -3.24 -26.35
CA HIS A 23 -0.42 -2.65 -25.03
C HIS A 23 -1.49 -1.57 -25.08
N ALA A 24 -2.29 -1.50 -24.02
CA ALA A 24 -3.33 -0.50 -23.91
C ALA A 24 -2.70 0.91 -23.85
N CYS A 25 -3.08 1.76 -24.80
CA CYS A 25 -2.66 3.16 -24.79
C CYS A 25 -3.49 3.94 -23.77
N TYR A 26 -2.85 4.89 -23.10
CA TYR A 26 -3.56 5.83 -22.24
C TYR A 26 -4.58 6.63 -23.07
N PRO A 27 -5.78 6.89 -22.54
CA PRO A 27 -6.72 7.79 -23.18
C PRO A 27 -6.07 9.16 -23.40
N SER A 28 -6.21 9.70 -24.61
CA SER A 28 -5.51 10.92 -25.03
C SER A 28 -5.85 12.13 -24.15
N GLU A 29 -7.07 12.14 -23.61
CA GLU A 29 -7.59 13.18 -22.73
C GLU A 29 -6.89 13.17 -21.37
N ILE A 30 -6.50 12.00 -20.89
CA ILE A 30 -5.84 11.83 -19.58
C ILE A 30 -4.33 12.01 -19.73
N SER A 31 -3.75 11.57 -20.86
CA SER A 31 -2.31 11.63 -21.11
C SER A 31 -1.71 13.04 -20.93
N LYS A 32 -2.48 14.08 -21.26
CA LYS A 32 -2.07 15.49 -21.15
C LYS A 32 -1.98 15.98 -19.71
N ASP A 33 -2.69 15.32 -18.79
CA ASP A 33 -2.75 15.66 -17.38
C ASP A 33 -1.77 14.84 -16.52
N ILE A 34 -0.97 13.98 -17.15
CA ILE A 34 0.08 13.19 -16.49
C ILE A 34 1.37 13.99 -16.51
N ASP A 35 1.89 14.30 -15.33
CA ASP A 35 3.23 14.88 -15.21
C ASP A 35 4.29 13.84 -15.61
N GLN A 36 5.06 14.15 -16.65
CA GLN A 36 6.18 13.34 -17.14
C GLN A 36 7.54 13.86 -16.63
N GLY A 37 7.52 14.85 -15.74
CA GLY A 37 8.70 15.42 -15.10
C GLY A 37 9.35 14.49 -14.07
N SER A 38 10.48 14.94 -13.53
CA SER A 38 11.16 14.19 -12.46
C SER A 38 10.34 14.24 -11.17
N MET A 39 9.93 13.05 -10.70
CA MET A 39 9.14 12.89 -9.47
C MET A 39 10.03 12.68 -8.22
N ILE A 40 11.35 12.84 -8.34
CA ILE A 40 12.28 12.63 -7.23
C ILE A 40 12.04 13.70 -6.16
N GLY A 41 11.62 13.27 -4.97
CA GLY A 41 11.41 14.15 -3.83
C GLY A 41 10.09 14.95 -3.84
N SER A 42 9.17 14.68 -4.77
CA SER A 42 7.87 15.37 -4.85
C SER A 42 6.82 14.82 -3.86
N VAL A 43 7.07 13.67 -3.24
CA VAL A 43 6.14 13.02 -2.30
C VAL A 43 6.31 13.57 -0.89
N GLU A 44 5.18 13.85 -0.23
CA GLU A 44 5.15 14.28 1.17
C GLU A 44 5.80 13.23 2.08
N LYS A 45 6.64 13.71 3.00
CA LYS A 45 7.32 12.84 3.97
C LYS A 45 6.30 12.28 4.95
N HIS A 46 6.05 10.98 4.85
CA HIS A 46 5.36 10.20 5.86
C HIS A 46 6.30 9.08 6.33
N ARG A 47 6.13 8.65 7.58
CA ARG A 47 7.00 7.61 8.15
C ARG A 47 6.43 6.22 7.92
N ARG A 48 5.11 6.08 8.06
CA ARG A 48 4.39 4.83 7.81
C ARG A 48 3.21 5.08 6.89
N HIS A 49 2.94 4.13 6.02
CA HIS A 49 1.76 4.05 5.17
C HIS A 49 0.90 2.88 5.67
N LEU A 50 -0.24 3.20 6.27
CA LEU A 50 -1.25 2.27 6.72
C LEU A 50 -2.31 2.11 5.62
N CYS A 51 -2.41 0.91 5.06
CA CYS A 51 -3.44 0.56 4.08
C CYS A 51 -4.49 -0.36 4.74
N ILE A 52 -5.76 0.04 4.70
CA ILE A 52 -6.89 -0.69 5.30
C ILE A 52 -7.54 -1.57 4.24
N GLY A 53 -7.25 -2.86 4.31
CA GLY A 53 -7.80 -3.91 3.48
C GLY A 53 -9.26 -4.19 3.78
N GLN A 54 -10.14 -3.77 2.85
CA GLN A 54 -11.57 -4.05 2.89
C GLN A 54 -12.02 -4.70 1.58
N SER A 55 -13.07 -5.52 1.66
CA SER A 55 -13.74 -6.11 0.50
C SER A 55 -14.63 -5.11 -0.25
N ILE A 56 -14.11 -3.90 -0.50
CA ILE A 56 -14.78 -2.83 -1.27
C ILE A 56 -13.96 -2.61 -2.55
N PRO A 57 -14.55 -2.79 -3.74
CA PRO A 57 -13.84 -2.55 -5.00
C PRO A 57 -13.54 -1.04 -5.19
N PRO A 58 -12.44 -0.66 -5.88
CA PRO A 58 -12.09 0.74 -6.07
C PRO A 58 -13.17 1.58 -6.77
N SER A 59 -14.00 0.95 -7.60
CA SER A 59 -15.12 1.59 -8.30
C SER A 59 -16.24 2.07 -7.37
N GLN A 60 -16.29 1.56 -6.14
CA GLN A 60 -17.29 1.91 -5.14
C GLN A 60 -16.76 2.90 -4.08
N TRP A 61 -15.49 3.30 -4.16
CA TRP A 61 -14.96 4.29 -3.25
C TRP A 61 -15.57 5.67 -3.49
N PRO A 62 -16.02 6.37 -2.42
CA PRO A 62 -16.47 7.75 -2.49
C PRO A 62 -15.28 8.70 -2.63
N ASN A 63 -15.52 9.94 -3.08
CA ASN A 63 -14.46 10.93 -3.35
C ASN A 63 -13.47 11.12 -2.19
N ASP A 64 -13.95 11.19 -0.94
CA ASP A 64 -13.09 11.08 0.25
C ASP A 64 -13.35 9.72 0.92
N ILE A 65 -12.29 8.97 1.22
CA ILE A 65 -12.39 7.67 1.91
C ILE A 65 -13.04 7.78 3.30
N LYS A 66 -13.07 8.99 3.88
CA LYS A 66 -13.80 9.27 5.12
C LYS A 66 -15.31 9.08 4.97
N ASP A 67 -15.81 9.19 3.74
CA ASP A 67 -17.23 9.03 3.42
C ASP A 67 -17.58 7.55 3.12
N LEU A 68 -16.63 6.62 3.31
CA LEU A 68 -16.92 5.19 3.22
C LEU A 68 -17.99 4.82 4.24
N LYS A 69 -18.95 4.00 3.81
CA LYS A 69 -20.03 3.55 4.69
C LYS A 69 -19.48 2.71 5.84
N GLY A 70 -20.02 2.95 7.04
CA GLY A 70 -19.66 2.24 8.27
C GLY A 70 -18.71 3.01 9.15
N ASP A 71 -18.51 2.50 10.36
CA ASP A 71 -17.84 3.25 11.42
C ASP A 71 -16.33 2.96 11.50
N TYR A 72 -15.84 1.97 10.76
CA TYR A 72 -14.45 1.49 10.88
C TYR A 72 -13.41 2.57 10.57
N ILE A 73 -13.53 3.24 9.42
CA ILE A 73 -12.59 4.30 9.01
C ILE A 73 -12.76 5.53 9.90
N ALA A 74 -13.99 5.85 10.30
CA ALA A 74 -14.27 6.97 11.20
C ALA A 74 -13.61 6.77 12.57
N GLU A 75 -13.75 5.56 13.14
CA GLU A 75 -13.15 5.19 14.41
C GLU A 75 -11.61 5.17 14.33
N LEU A 76 -11.06 4.60 13.26
CA LEU A 76 -9.63 4.64 13.01
C LEU A 76 -9.07 6.08 12.99
N LEU A 77 -9.75 6.98 12.26
CA LEU A 77 -9.35 8.37 12.18
C LEU A 77 -9.50 9.11 13.51
N ARG A 78 -10.53 8.79 14.29
CA ARG A 78 -10.74 9.32 15.64
C ARG A 78 -9.54 8.95 16.54
N VAL A 79 -9.18 7.67 16.59
CA VAL A 79 -8.06 7.18 17.43
C VAL A 79 -6.71 7.73 16.95
N LEU A 80 -6.45 7.76 15.64
CA LEU A 80 -5.21 8.34 15.09
C LEU A 80 -5.10 9.84 15.43
N LYS A 81 -6.21 10.57 15.43
CA LYS A 81 -6.24 11.98 15.82
C LYS A 81 -5.97 12.16 17.32
N GLU A 82 -6.56 11.32 18.16
CA GLU A 82 -6.37 11.35 19.62
C GLU A 82 -4.94 11.00 20.03
N LYS A 83 -4.33 9.97 19.41
CA LYS A 83 -2.96 9.54 19.70
C LYS A 83 -1.90 10.27 18.87
N LYS A 84 -2.25 11.31 18.10
CA LYS A 84 -1.35 12.03 17.20
C LYS A 84 -0.06 12.49 17.89
N ASP A 85 -0.18 13.06 19.08
CA ASP A 85 0.98 13.59 19.83
C ASP A 85 1.86 12.47 20.38
N SER A 86 1.27 11.34 20.79
CA SER A 86 2.00 10.14 21.23
C SER A 86 2.72 9.44 20.08
N ILE A 87 2.12 9.41 18.88
CA ILE A 87 2.74 8.85 17.67
C ILE A 87 3.92 9.74 17.23
N GLY A 88 3.73 11.06 17.21
CA GLY A 88 4.80 12.03 16.95
C GLY A 88 5.31 12.08 15.50
N TYR A 89 4.64 11.42 14.56
CA TYR A 89 4.94 11.49 13.12
C TYR A 89 3.70 11.31 12.25
N ALA A 90 3.79 11.71 10.97
CA ALA A 90 2.71 11.53 10.00
C ALA A 90 2.57 10.06 9.59
N VAL A 91 1.38 9.51 9.81
CA VAL A 91 0.91 8.22 9.27
C VAL A 91 0.03 8.52 8.07
N LYS A 92 0.40 7.95 6.93
CA LYS A 92 -0.33 8.09 5.68
C LYS A 92 -1.37 6.98 5.61
N LEU A 93 -2.64 7.33 5.39
CA LEU A 93 -3.76 6.38 5.40
C LEU A 93 -4.30 6.17 3.98
N SER A 94 -4.53 4.92 3.60
CA SER A 94 -5.27 4.57 2.39
C SER A 94 -6.25 3.43 2.67
N SER A 95 -7.35 3.38 1.93
CA SER A 95 -8.12 2.14 1.80
C SER A 95 -7.44 1.25 0.76
N ALA A 96 -7.50 -0.06 0.95
CA ALA A 96 -7.00 -1.06 0.01
C ALA A 96 -8.13 -2.04 -0.33
N SER A 97 -8.30 -2.32 -1.61
CA SER A 97 -9.28 -3.31 -2.06
C SER A 97 -8.64 -4.69 -2.01
N VAL A 98 -9.09 -5.52 -1.06
CA VAL A 98 -8.60 -6.89 -0.89
C VAL A 98 -9.78 -7.81 -0.63
N VAL A 99 -9.67 -9.06 -1.07
CA VAL A 99 -10.65 -10.09 -0.72
C VAL A 99 -10.35 -10.55 0.70
N THR A 100 -11.20 -10.18 1.66
CA THR A 100 -11.06 -10.61 3.06
C THR A 100 -11.75 -11.97 3.26
N THR A 101 -11.09 -12.89 3.97
CA THR A 101 -11.65 -14.20 4.33
C THR A 101 -12.87 -14.10 5.25
N ALA A 102 -13.02 -12.98 5.95
CA ALA A 102 -14.23 -12.61 6.68
C ALA A 102 -15.19 -11.91 5.71
N THR A 103 -15.96 -12.67 4.93
CA THR A 103 -17.10 -12.13 4.17
C THR A 103 -18.32 -13.01 4.38
N THR A 104 -19.20 -12.56 5.28
CA THR A 104 -20.64 -12.83 5.13
C THR A 104 -21.19 -11.89 4.08
N THR A 105 -21.98 -12.45 3.18
CA THR A 105 -22.66 -11.84 2.04
C THR A 105 -23.80 -10.91 2.49
N THR A 106 -23.48 -9.83 3.19
CA THR A 106 -24.49 -8.85 3.65
C THR A 106 -24.01 -7.42 3.43
N ASP A 107 -24.94 -6.53 3.07
CA ASP A 107 -24.75 -5.07 2.88
C ASP A 107 -24.33 -4.31 4.16
N ILE A 108 -23.82 -5.01 5.18
CA ILE A 108 -23.40 -4.43 6.45
C ILE A 108 -21.90 -4.13 6.35
N PRO A 109 -21.48 -2.89 6.62
CA PRO A 109 -20.06 -2.55 6.71
C PRO A 109 -19.35 -3.49 7.69
N SER A 110 -18.30 -4.17 7.23
CA SER A 110 -17.52 -5.06 8.09
C SER A 110 -16.87 -4.25 9.22
N HIS A 111 -17.09 -4.68 10.46
CA HIS A 111 -16.37 -4.18 11.63
C HIS A 111 -14.96 -4.78 11.73
N ILE A 112 -14.53 -5.54 10.72
CA ILE A 112 -13.23 -6.22 10.68
C ILE A 112 -12.52 -5.82 9.38
N ALA A 113 -11.24 -5.50 9.47
CA ALA A 113 -10.38 -5.23 8.31
C ALA A 113 -8.98 -5.81 8.50
N ASP A 114 -8.29 -6.05 7.39
CA ASP A 114 -6.86 -6.36 7.38
C ASP A 114 -6.07 -5.06 7.26
N TRP A 115 -4.95 -4.92 7.96
CA TRP A 115 -4.09 -3.74 7.88
C TRP A 115 -2.76 -4.13 7.25
N TYR A 116 -2.29 -3.33 6.31
CA TYR A 116 -0.96 -3.46 5.70
C TYR A 116 -0.15 -2.23 6.06
N VAL A 117 1.04 -2.44 6.62
CA VAL A 117 1.86 -1.35 7.16
C VAL A 117 3.21 -1.36 6.45
N PHE A 118 3.50 -0.24 5.79
CA PHE A 118 4.75 0.00 5.08
C PHE A 118 5.49 1.19 5.70
N PRO A 119 6.84 1.22 5.68
CA PRO A 119 7.76 0.27 5.06
C PRO A 119 8.00 -1.00 5.88
N ASP A 120 7.30 -1.17 7.00
CA ASP A 120 7.49 -2.25 7.96
C ASP A 120 7.18 -3.65 7.40
N GLN A 121 6.54 -3.73 6.23
CA GLN A 121 6.21 -4.99 5.55
C GLN A 121 5.51 -5.98 6.50
N ILE A 122 4.51 -5.51 7.21
CA ILE A 122 3.65 -6.36 8.05
C ILE A 122 2.21 -6.27 7.61
N LYS A 123 1.50 -7.39 7.80
CA LYS A 123 0.06 -7.47 7.71
C LYS A 123 -0.50 -7.83 9.09
N ILE A 124 -1.55 -7.13 9.49
CA ILE A 124 -2.32 -7.41 10.70
C ILE A 124 -3.71 -7.81 10.24
N ALA A 125 -4.02 -9.10 10.30
CA ALA A 125 -5.27 -9.64 9.83
C ALA A 125 -6.34 -9.63 10.91
N ASN A 126 -7.59 -9.45 10.49
CA ASN A 126 -8.80 -9.50 11.31
C ASN A 126 -8.87 -8.47 12.44
N VAL A 127 -8.42 -7.24 12.22
CA VAL A 127 -8.53 -6.17 13.22
C VAL A 127 -9.99 -5.75 13.35
N ASN A 128 -10.61 -6.04 14.49
CA ASN A 128 -11.96 -5.59 14.81
C ASN A 128 -11.96 -4.09 15.17
N ILE A 129 -13.07 -3.39 14.92
CA ILE A 129 -13.27 -1.98 15.27
C ILE A 129 -12.99 -1.69 16.75
N GLU A 130 -13.37 -2.61 17.65
CA GLU A 130 -13.14 -2.48 19.09
C GLU A 130 -11.66 -2.59 19.49
N GLN A 131 -10.83 -3.18 18.61
CA GLN A 131 -9.41 -3.41 18.84
C GLN A 131 -8.52 -2.33 18.22
N ILE A 132 -9.08 -1.38 17.46
CA ILE A 132 -8.34 -0.32 16.76
C ILE A 132 -7.42 0.45 17.73
N GLU A 133 -7.94 0.80 18.92
CA GLU A 133 -7.15 1.56 19.88
C GLU A 133 -5.93 0.79 20.39
N GLN A 134 -6.13 -0.47 20.77
CA GLN A 134 -5.05 -1.37 21.19
C GLN A 134 -4.02 -1.51 20.07
N VAL A 135 -4.46 -1.80 18.84
CA VAL A 135 -3.56 -2.01 17.71
C VAL A 135 -2.73 -0.75 17.44
N ILE A 136 -3.35 0.44 17.49
CA ILE A 136 -2.60 1.69 17.30
C ILE A 136 -1.59 1.93 18.42
N GLN A 137 -1.99 1.68 19.66
CA GLN A 137 -1.12 1.82 20.82
C GLN A 137 0.11 0.93 20.66
N THR A 138 -0.10 -0.37 20.43
CA THR A 138 0.99 -1.34 20.25
C THR A 138 1.85 -1.00 19.04
N LEU A 139 1.26 -0.66 17.89
CA LEU A 139 1.99 -0.54 16.64
C LEU A 139 2.68 0.82 16.44
N PHE A 140 2.03 1.93 16.80
CA PHE A 140 2.52 3.27 16.46
C PHE A 140 3.08 4.04 17.66
N VAL A 141 2.73 3.65 18.89
CA VAL A 141 3.15 4.33 20.12
C VAL A 141 4.20 3.52 20.90
N ASP A 142 3.90 2.26 21.21
CA ASP A 142 4.75 1.40 22.05
C ASP A 142 5.86 0.70 21.28
N ASP A 143 5.75 0.62 19.95
CA ASP A 143 6.71 -0.07 19.09
C ASP A 143 8.05 0.68 18.99
N GLU A 144 8.95 0.35 19.92
CA GLU A 144 10.31 0.88 19.97
C GLU A 144 11.22 0.37 18.84
N SER A 145 10.83 -0.69 18.10
CA SER A 145 11.64 -1.23 16.99
C SER A 145 11.90 -0.16 15.92
N ILE A 146 10.96 0.77 15.79
CA ILE A 146 10.96 1.83 14.79
C ILE A 146 11.84 3.02 15.19
N ILE A 147 12.21 3.14 16.48
CA ILE A 147 13.19 4.12 16.96
C ILE A 147 14.63 3.71 16.59
N LYS A 148 14.87 2.44 16.23
CA LYS A 148 16.23 1.90 15.95
C LYS A 148 16.73 2.06 14.51
N ILE A 149 15.94 2.62 13.57
CA ILE A 149 16.40 3.00 12.23
C ILE A 149 17.23 4.31 12.27
N LYS A 150 18.17 4.39 13.22
CA LYS A 150 19.15 5.47 13.36
C LYS A 150 20.56 4.96 13.58
N ASP A 151 20.79 3.65 13.57
CA ASP A 151 22.15 3.14 13.60
C ASP A 151 22.72 3.07 12.17
N LYS A 152 23.32 4.19 11.74
CA LYS A 152 24.00 4.33 10.44
C LYS A 152 25.18 3.36 10.26
N THR A 153 25.51 2.55 11.27
CA THR A 153 26.64 1.61 11.23
C THR A 153 26.27 0.21 10.77
N LYS A 154 24.97 -0.13 10.67
CA LYS A 154 24.50 -1.46 10.27
C LYS A 154 24.13 -1.51 8.79
N THR A 155 24.56 -2.57 8.11
CA THR A 155 24.18 -2.89 6.73
C THR A 155 22.67 -3.22 6.64
N ILE A 156 22.09 -3.06 5.45
CA ILE A 156 20.66 -3.39 5.19
C ILE A 156 20.36 -4.83 5.62
N ASP A 157 21.28 -5.76 5.37
CA ASP A 157 21.14 -7.17 5.74
C ASP A 157 21.21 -7.42 7.26
N GLU A 158 21.93 -6.59 8.02
CA GLU A 158 21.99 -6.67 9.48
C GLU A 158 20.76 -6.06 10.17
N GLN A 159 20.14 -5.06 9.52
CA GLN A 159 18.85 -4.51 9.96
C GLN A 159 17.71 -5.50 9.72
N LEU A 160 17.72 -6.19 8.57
CA LEU A 160 16.74 -7.24 8.24
C LEU A 160 16.88 -8.49 9.13
N LYS A 161 18.10 -8.81 9.60
CA LYS A 161 18.35 -9.96 10.51
C LYS A 161 17.94 -9.72 11.97
N ALA A 162 17.75 -8.46 12.38
CA ALA A 162 17.42 -8.11 13.76
C ALA A 162 15.90 -8.14 14.06
N ASP A 163 15.05 -8.36 13.05
CA ASP A 163 13.64 -7.95 13.02
C ASP A 163 12.64 -9.13 13.03
N ASN A 164 12.95 -10.21 13.73
CA ASN A 164 12.05 -11.37 13.85
C ASN A 164 10.91 -11.17 14.88
N ASN A 165 10.91 -10.07 15.63
CA ASN A 165 9.90 -9.81 16.64
C ASN A 165 8.74 -9.04 16.01
N LEU A 166 7.74 -9.77 15.50
CA LEU A 166 6.46 -9.16 15.14
C LEU A 166 5.74 -8.67 16.40
N PRO A 167 4.98 -7.55 16.31
CA PRO A 167 4.10 -7.14 17.39
C PRO A 167 3.13 -8.27 17.76
N ALA A 168 3.02 -8.54 19.06
CA ALA A 168 2.05 -9.47 19.60
C ALA A 168 0.76 -8.71 19.94
N PHE A 169 -0.38 -9.29 19.60
CA PHE A 169 -1.72 -8.76 19.87
C PHE A 169 -2.54 -9.81 20.63
N ASP A 170 -3.59 -9.37 21.32
CA ASP A 170 -4.53 -10.28 21.99
C ASP A 170 -5.32 -11.15 20.99
N ASP A 171 -6.02 -12.16 21.53
CA ASP A 171 -6.62 -13.26 20.78
C ASP A 171 -7.44 -12.80 19.54
N ASN A 172 -7.24 -13.53 18.42
CA ASN A 172 -7.83 -13.39 17.08
C ASN A 172 -7.16 -12.40 16.11
N ILE A 173 -6.27 -11.51 16.58
CA ILE A 173 -5.46 -10.70 15.67
C ILE A 173 -4.22 -11.48 15.26
N ARG A 174 -3.98 -11.60 13.95
CA ARG A 174 -2.77 -12.25 13.41
C ARG A 174 -1.85 -11.22 12.81
N CYS A 175 -0.63 -11.12 13.31
CA CYS A 175 0.43 -10.36 12.66
C CYS A 175 1.33 -11.30 11.85
N GLU A 176 1.58 -10.96 10.59
CA GLU A 176 2.46 -11.72 9.71
C GLU A 176 3.37 -10.80 8.90
N ARG A 177 4.58 -11.30 8.60
CA ARG A 177 5.51 -10.57 7.74
C ARG A 177 5.09 -10.73 6.29
N LEU A 178 5.10 -9.63 5.57
CA LEU A 178 4.96 -9.60 4.13
C LEU A 178 6.34 -9.81 3.50
N HIS A 179 6.42 -10.74 2.56
CA HIS A 179 7.63 -11.01 1.80
C HIS A 179 7.50 -10.49 0.37
N GLY A 180 8.63 -10.38 -0.33
CA GLY A 180 8.67 -9.94 -1.71
C GLY A 180 8.53 -8.42 -1.90
N LEU A 181 8.32 -8.02 -3.15
CA LEU A 181 8.10 -6.65 -3.57
C LEU A 181 6.61 -6.33 -3.49
N TRP A 182 6.24 -5.23 -2.84
CA TRP A 182 4.87 -4.75 -2.74
C TRP A 182 4.70 -3.45 -3.52
N LEU A 183 3.79 -3.46 -4.48
CA LEU A 183 3.44 -2.31 -5.32
C LEU A 183 2.10 -1.73 -4.87
N LEU A 184 2.10 -0.46 -4.47
CA LEU A 184 0.89 0.24 -4.07
C LEU A 184 0.42 1.11 -5.24
N VAL A 185 -0.73 0.76 -5.83
CA VAL A 185 -1.24 1.44 -7.03
C VAL A 185 -2.55 2.13 -6.70
N CYS A 186 -2.58 3.46 -6.84
CA CYS A 186 -3.79 4.22 -6.63
C CYS A 186 -4.82 3.94 -7.73
N CYS A 187 -6.02 3.51 -7.36
CA CYS A 187 -7.14 3.22 -8.27
C CYS A 187 -8.39 4.07 -7.98
N HIS A 188 -8.23 5.22 -7.32
CA HIS A 188 -9.35 5.99 -6.78
C HIS A 188 -10.00 6.93 -7.81
N TYR A 189 -11.03 6.44 -8.51
CA TYR A 189 -11.66 7.16 -9.61
C TYR A 189 -12.39 8.46 -9.23
N GLN A 190 -13.18 8.43 -8.16
CA GLN A 190 -13.98 9.59 -7.75
C GLN A 190 -13.13 10.77 -7.26
N ARG A 191 -11.91 10.48 -6.78
CA ARG A 191 -10.95 11.48 -6.30
C ARG A 191 -10.06 12.03 -7.39
N ASP A 192 -9.49 11.13 -8.20
CA ASP A 192 -8.61 11.49 -9.31
C ASP A 192 -8.89 10.55 -10.49
N ARG A 193 -9.45 11.12 -11.56
CA ARG A 193 -9.78 10.39 -12.79
C ARG A 193 -8.55 9.70 -13.39
N ARG A 194 -7.35 10.28 -13.25
CA ARG A 194 -6.10 9.68 -13.75
C ARG A 194 -5.85 8.37 -13.04
N CYS A 195 -5.90 8.37 -11.70
CA CYS A 195 -5.72 7.16 -10.89
C CYS A 195 -6.83 6.13 -11.16
N GLY A 196 -8.07 6.55 -11.28
CA GLY A 196 -9.19 5.64 -11.52
C GLY A 196 -9.20 4.95 -12.88
N VAL A 197 -8.56 5.54 -13.89
CA VAL A 197 -8.47 4.95 -15.23
C VAL A 197 -7.14 4.26 -15.44
N ILE A 198 -6.03 4.95 -15.15
CA ILE A 198 -4.67 4.44 -15.40
C ILE A 198 -4.24 3.44 -14.34
N GLY A 199 -4.62 3.64 -13.08
CA GLY A 199 -4.27 2.73 -11.99
C GLY A 199 -4.65 1.27 -12.27
N PRO A 200 -5.92 0.98 -12.66
CA PRO A 200 -6.31 -0.34 -13.09
C PRO A 200 -5.49 -0.88 -14.27
N MET A 201 -5.21 -0.07 -15.30
CA MET A 201 -4.38 -0.48 -16.43
C MET A 201 -2.96 -0.89 -16.00
N ILE A 202 -2.36 -0.13 -15.07
CA ILE A 202 -1.04 -0.46 -14.50
C ILE A 202 -1.12 -1.81 -13.75
N VAL A 203 -2.16 -2.03 -12.95
CA VAL A 203 -2.32 -3.29 -12.21
C VAL A 203 -2.50 -4.47 -13.17
N ASP A 204 -3.30 -4.31 -14.22
CA ASP A 204 -3.54 -5.37 -15.20
C ASP A 204 -2.23 -5.75 -15.92
N GLU A 205 -1.38 -4.77 -16.27
CA GLU A 205 -0.08 -5.05 -16.89
C GLU A 205 0.93 -5.66 -15.90
N ILE A 206 0.95 -5.20 -14.63
CA ILE A 206 1.74 -5.83 -13.57
C ILE A 206 1.34 -7.29 -13.43
N GLU A 207 0.05 -7.59 -13.32
CA GLU A 207 -0.43 -8.96 -13.15
C GLU A 207 -0.05 -9.84 -14.34
N LYS A 208 -0.24 -9.35 -15.56
CA LYS A 208 0.16 -10.05 -16.79
C LYS A 208 1.65 -10.37 -16.78
N TYR A 209 2.50 -9.37 -16.55
CA TYR A 209 3.94 -9.54 -16.57
C TYR A 209 4.42 -10.49 -15.46
N VAL A 210 3.96 -10.30 -14.23
CA VAL A 210 4.32 -11.14 -13.08
C VAL A 210 3.97 -12.62 -13.34
N ARG A 211 2.86 -12.91 -14.03
CA ARG A 211 2.50 -14.27 -14.44
C ARG A 211 3.39 -14.80 -15.56
N GLU A 212 3.70 -13.97 -16.56
CA GLU A 212 4.54 -14.36 -17.71
C GLU A 212 5.96 -14.76 -17.27
N VAL A 213 6.53 -14.06 -16.28
CA VAL A 213 7.88 -14.32 -15.78
C VAL A 213 7.93 -15.14 -14.48
N ASP A 214 6.83 -15.76 -14.07
CA ASP A 214 6.72 -16.64 -12.89
C ASP A 214 7.21 -15.98 -11.56
N LEU A 215 6.74 -14.75 -11.31
CA LEU A 215 7.07 -13.96 -10.11
C LEU A 215 5.89 -13.82 -9.13
N ILE A 216 4.83 -14.61 -9.28
CA ILE A 216 3.58 -14.45 -8.51
C ILE A 216 3.77 -14.56 -6.98
N ASP A 217 4.76 -15.34 -6.55
CA ASP A 217 5.11 -15.52 -5.13
C ASP A 217 6.10 -14.46 -4.60
N LYS A 218 6.58 -13.56 -5.48
CA LYS A 218 7.63 -12.58 -5.16
C LYS A 218 7.19 -11.14 -5.36
N VAL A 219 6.18 -10.89 -6.19
CA VAL A 219 5.67 -9.55 -6.50
C VAL A 219 4.18 -9.53 -6.18
N HIS A 220 3.82 -8.63 -5.29
CA HIS A 220 2.46 -8.42 -4.80
C HIS A 220 2.05 -6.98 -5.06
N TRP A 221 0.75 -6.73 -5.14
CA TRP A 221 0.22 -5.39 -5.34
C TRP A 221 -1.07 -5.16 -4.55
N LEU A 222 -1.30 -3.89 -4.21
CA LEU A 222 -2.56 -3.43 -3.62
C LEU A 222 -3.14 -2.32 -4.48
N LYS A 223 -4.40 -2.47 -4.85
CA LYS A 223 -5.23 -1.36 -5.34
C LYS A 223 -5.57 -0.51 -4.13
N ILE A 224 -5.01 0.70 -4.04
CA ILE A 224 -5.20 1.61 -2.91
C ILE A 224 -5.99 2.86 -3.31
N SER A 225 -6.61 3.50 -2.32
CA SER A 225 -7.23 4.81 -2.51
C SER A 225 -6.17 5.89 -2.72
N HIS A 226 -6.59 7.02 -3.28
CA HIS A 226 -5.77 8.22 -3.23
C HIS A 226 -5.49 8.59 -1.77
N VAL A 227 -4.37 9.27 -1.57
CA VAL A 227 -3.75 9.44 -0.28
C VAL A 227 -3.88 10.84 0.26
#